data_AF-A0A6B2E0R7-F1
#
_entry.id   AF-A0A6B2E0R7-F1
#
_cell.length_a   1.000
_cell.length_b   1.000
_cell.length_c   1.000
_cell.angle_alpha   90.00
_cell.angle_beta   90.00
_cell.angle_gamma   90.00
#
_symmetry.space_group_name_H-M   'P 1'
#
loop_
_entity.id
_entity.type
_entity.pdbx_description
1 polymer ?
#
loop_
_entity_poly.entity_id
_entity_poly.type
_entity_poly.pdbx_seq_one_letter_code
_entity_poly.pdbx_strand_id
1 'polypeptide(L)' 'SARGLGLGRRLLAELEAHAAAHGVRTLRLETNRALTEAIGLYRAAGYREVTAFNDEHYADHWFEKHLAGPRTLA' A
#
# COMPACT_ATOMS: atom_id res chain seq x y z
N SER A 1 14.85 -9.92 15.27
CA SER A 1 14.53 -8.89 14.26
C SER A 1 14.08 -9.61 12.99
N ALA A 2 12.89 -9.32 12.46
CA ALA A 2 12.39 -9.93 11.21
C ALA A 2 12.56 -9.01 9.98
N ARG A 3 13.34 -7.92 10.13
CA ARG A 3 13.70 -7.02 9.03
C ARG A 3 14.58 -7.74 8.02
N GLY A 4 14.38 -7.48 6.73
CA GLY A 4 15.15 -8.08 5.64
C GLY A 4 14.64 -9.45 5.14
N LEU A 5 13.60 -10.02 5.75
CA LEU A 5 13.01 -11.31 5.33
C LEU A 5 11.90 -11.18 4.27
N GLY A 6 11.66 -9.96 3.76
CA GLY A 6 10.61 -9.71 2.77
C GLY A 6 9.17 -9.86 3.28
N LEU A 7 8.96 -10.07 4.59
CA LEU A 7 7.64 -10.30 5.18
C LEU A 7 6.66 -9.14 4.93
N GLY A 8 7.13 -7.89 5.04
CA GLY A 8 6.30 -6.71 4.75
C GLY A 8 5.81 -6.68 3.30
N ARG A 9 6.68 -7.06 2.35
CA ARG A 9 6.31 -7.16 0.93
C ARG A 9 5.28 -8.26 0.69
N ARG A 10 5.48 -9.42 1.32
CA ARG A 10 4.54 -10.55 1.20
C ARG A 10 3.18 -10.18 1.79
N LEU A 11 3.14 -9.61 2.99
CA LEU A 11 1.90 -9.18 3.62
C LEU A 11 1.16 -8.14 2.77
N LEU A 12 1.86 -7.13 2.26
CA LEU A 12 1.27 -6.11 1.39
C LEU A 12 0.69 -6.72 0.11
N ALA A 13 1.40 -7.66 -0.52
CA ALA A 13 0.92 -8.33 -1.72
C ALA A 13 -0.34 -9.19 -1.47
N GLU A 14 -0.40 -9.90 -0.34
CA GLU A 14 -1.61 -10.66 0.03
C GLU A 14 -2.80 -9.74 0.31
N LEU A 15 -2.59 -8.61 0.98
CA LEU A 15 -3.63 -7.60 1.21
C LEU A 15 -4.15 -7.02 -0.12
N GLU A 16 -3.26 -6.72 -1.07
CA GLU A 16 -3.63 -6.24 -2.41
C GLU A 16 -4.45 -7.28 -3.18
N ALA A 17 -4.03 -8.54 -3.16
CA ALA A 17 -4.74 -9.62 -3.83
C ALA A 17 -6.15 -9.83 -3.23
N HIS A 18 -6.24 -9.81 -1.90
CA HIS A 18 -7.53 -9.93 -1.21
C HIS A 18 -8.45 -8.76 -1.56
N ALA A 19 -7.96 -7.52 -1.47
CA ALA A 19 -8.74 -6.34 -1.83
C ALA A 19 -9.23 -6.40 -3.29
N ALA A 20 -8.37 -6.78 -4.24
CA ALA A 20 -8.75 -6.93 -5.64
C ALA A 20 -9.83 -8.00 -5.85
N ALA A 21 -9.73 -9.14 -5.16
CA ALA A 21 -10.73 -10.21 -5.20
C ALA A 21 -12.11 -9.76 -4.68
N HIS A 22 -12.14 -8.78 -3.77
CA HIS A 22 -13.36 -8.15 -3.25
C HIS A 22 -13.82 -6.94 -4.07
N GLY A 23 -13.25 -6.71 -5.26
CA GLY A 23 -13.66 -5.63 -6.16
C GLY A 23 -13.14 -4.24 -5.77
N VAL A 24 -12.24 -4.15 -4.78
CA VAL A 24 -11.59 -2.88 -4.44
C VAL A 24 -10.75 -2.40 -5.62
N ARG A 25 -10.92 -1.13 -5.99
CA ARG A 25 -10.25 -0.52 -7.15
C ARG A 25 -9.04 0.33 -6.77
N THR A 26 -9.04 0.87 -5.57
CA THR A 26 -7.99 1.76 -5.08
C THR A 26 -7.73 1.43 -3.61
N LEU A 27 -6.47 1.15 -3.28
CA LEU A 27 -6.01 1.14 -1.90
C LEU A 27 -5.37 2.48 -1.57
N ARG A 28 -5.64 2.95 -0.35
CA ARG A 28 -5.11 4.19 0.21
C ARG A 28 -4.53 3.92 1.58
N LEU A 29 -3.43 4.59 1.90
CA LEU A 29 -2.78 4.50 3.20
C LEU A 29 -2.03 5.79 3.51
N GLU A 30 -1.78 6.03 4.78
CA GLU A 30 -0.88 7.07 5.26
C GLU A 30 0.27 6.49 6.08
N THR A 31 1.36 7.24 6.20
CA THR A 31 2.48 6.88 7.06
C THR A 31 3.21 8.11 7.59
N ASN A 32 3.93 7.93 8.70
CA ASN A 32 4.79 8.95 9.28
C ASN A 32 6.15 8.99 8.57
N ARG A 33 6.74 10.17 8.41
CA ARG A 33 8.05 10.38 7.74
C ARG A 33 9.19 9.57 8.35
N ALA A 34 9.12 9.25 9.64
CA ALA A 34 10.13 8.47 10.34
C ALA A 34 10.14 6.99 9.91
N LEU A 35 9.05 6.48 9.30
CA LEU A 35 8.91 5.09 8.87
C LEU A 35 9.50 4.87 7.46
N THR A 36 10.79 5.20 7.30
CA THR A 36 11.49 5.21 6.00
C THR A 36 11.45 3.86 5.28
N GLU A 37 11.53 2.73 6.00
CA GLU A 37 11.40 1.39 5.43
C GLU A 37 10.00 1.13 4.84
N ALA A 38 8.95 1.61 5.51
CA ALA A 38 7.57 1.47 5.03
C ALA A 38 7.33 2.34 3.80
N ILE A 39 7.80 3.59 3.81
CA ILE A 39 7.77 4.49 2.65
C ILE A 39 8.46 3.84 1.44
N GLY A 40 9.65 3.28 1.64
CA GLY A 40 10.38 2.55 0.61
C GLY A 40 9.60 1.34 0.08
N LEU A 41 8.99 0.55 0.97
CA LEU A 41 8.15 -0.59 0.61
C LEU A 41 6.95 -0.16 -0.26
N TYR A 42 6.20 0.88 0.13
CA TYR A 42 5.02 1.32 -0.62
C TYR A 42 5.40 1.83 -2.02
N ARG A 43 6.45 2.66 -2.12
CA ARG A 43 6.97 3.14 -3.41
C ARG A 43 7.40 1.97 -4.31
N ALA A 44 8.14 1.01 -3.75
CA ALA A 44 8.58 -0.18 -4.48
C ALA A 44 7.42 -1.12 -4.87
N ALA A 45 6.30 -1.07 -4.15
CA ALA A 45 5.08 -1.80 -4.49
C ALA A 45 4.19 -1.06 -5.51
N GLY A 46 4.57 0.15 -5.94
CA GLY A 46 3.85 0.92 -6.96
C GLY A 46 2.76 1.84 -6.40
N TYR A 47 2.74 2.08 -5.09
CA TYR A 47 1.96 3.16 -4.52
C TYR A 47 2.55 4.51 -4.93
N ARG A 48 1.68 5.46 -5.25
CA ARG A 48 2.06 6.83 -5.60
C ARG A 48 1.61 7.76 -4.49
N GLU A 49 2.44 8.75 -4.21
CA GLU A 49 2.14 9.79 -3.22
C GLU A 49 1.04 10.71 -3.76
N VAL A 50 0.09 11.07 -2.89
CA VAL A 50 -1.07 11.90 -3.21
C VAL A 50 -1.28 12.95 -2.13
N THR A 51 -2.17 13.91 -2.40
CA THR A 51 -2.63 14.85 -1.38
C THR A 51 -3.30 14.10 -0.23
N ALA A 52 -3.21 14.67 0.98
CA ALA A 52 -3.90 14.13 2.15
C ALA A 52 -5.38 13.89 1.85
N PHE A 53 -5.86 12.69 2.20
CA PHE A 53 -7.28 12.32 2.07
C PHE A 53 -8.00 12.26 3.43
N ASN A 54 -7.27 12.51 4.52
CA ASN A 54 -7.77 12.68 5.88
C ASN A 54 -6.86 13.63 6.66
N ASP A 55 -7.28 13.99 7.88
CA ASP A 55 -6.56 14.90 8.77
C ASP A 55 -5.80 14.15 9.89
N GLU A 56 -5.26 12.97 9.59
CA GLU A 56 -4.51 12.17 10.59
C GLU A 56 -3.27 12.93 11.08
N HIS A 57 -3.21 13.20 12.37
CA HIS A 57 -2.24 14.11 12.98
C HIS A 57 -0.79 13.61 12.87
N TYR A 58 -0.59 12.29 12.85
CA TYR A 58 0.75 11.70 12.77
C TYR A 58 1.17 11.31 11.35
N ALA A 59 0.30 11.53 10.36
CA ALA A 59 0.61 11.25 8.98
C ALA A 59 1.42 12.39 8.36
N ASP A 60 2.45 12.01 7.60
CA ASP A 60 3.26 12.94 6.82
C ASP A 60 3.17 12.65 5.31
N HIS A 61 2.82 11.42 4.94
CA HIS A 61 2.73 10.97 3.55
C HIS A 61 1.45 10.16 3.34
N TRP A 62 0.73 10.48 2.26
CA TRP A 62 -0.46 9.76 1.81
C TRP A 62 -0.18 9.10 0.48
N PHE A 63 -0.61 7.86 0.35
CA PHE A 63 -0.33 7.03 -0.81
C PHE A 63 -1.60 6.41 -1.35
N GLU A 64 -1.64 6.19 -2.66
CA GLU A 64 -2.65 5.35 -3.28
C GLU A 64 -2.06 4.41 -4.33
N LYS A 65 -2.75 3.29 -4.53
CA LYS A 65 -2.47 2.34 -5.61
C LYS A 65 -3.78 1.86 -6.22
N HIS A 66 -3.90 1.99 -7.54
CA HIS A 66 -4.98 1.35 -8.26
C HIS A 66 -4.71 -0.14 -8.41
N LEU A 67 -5.68 -0.96 -8.03
CA LEU A 67 -5.61 -2.40 -8.20
C LEU A 67 -6.09 -2.78 -9.60
N ALA A 68 -5.41 -3.75 -10.20
CA ALA A 68 -5.96 -4.43 -11.36
C ALA A 68 -7.25 -5.13 -10.93
N GLY A 69 -8.29 -5.05 -11.76
CA GLY A 69 -9.53 -5.75 -11.47
C GLY A 69 -9.33 -7.27 -11.41
N PRO A 70 -10.32 -8.01 -10.90
CA PRO A 70 -10.30 -9.46 -11.02
C PRO A 70 -10.03 -9.83 -12.49
N ARG A 71 -8.97 -10.61 -12.72
CA ARG A 71 -8.71 -11.19 -14.04
C ARG A 71 -9.84 -12.19 -14.30
N THR A 72 -10.83 -11.78 -15.07
CA THR A 72 -11.79 -12.72 -15.64
C THR A 72 -11.02 -13.55 -16.66
N LEU A 73 -10.72 -14.81 -16.31
CA LEU A 73 -10.29 -15.78 -17.31
C LEU A 73 -11.52 -16.07 -18.18
N ALA A 74 -11.42 -15.72 -19.47
CA ALA A 74 -12.36 -16.16 -20.50
C ALA A 74 -12.10 -17.62 -20.86
#